data_AF-A0A9E3HUM8-F1
#
_entry.id   AF-A0A9E3HUM8-F1
#
_cell.length_a   1.000
_cell.length_b   1.000
_cell.length_c   1.000
_cell.angle_alpha   90.00
_cell.angle_beta   90.00
_cell.angle_gamma   90.00
#
_symmetry.space_group_name_H-M   'P 1'
#
loop_
_entity.id
_entity.type
_entity.pdbx_description
1 polymer ?
#
loop_
_entity_poly.entity_id
_entity_poly.type
_entity_poly.pdbx_seq_one_letter_code
_entity_poly.pdbx_strand_id
1 'polypeptide(L)'
;MIRIGVDSLPLVAVTSLFTGMVLAVQTSYQIEEYVPRIFIAAAVAKATIIELGPVITALVLSGRVGASIAAELGTMRVTEQIDALETMAFDPVQFLLLPRFFAGLVMMPVIVTYGCLIAISGGWAVCVYYLGMSSTAFLEGMRQFVYPYDIYSGLFKSFVFGGTITMVGCYYGFCARKGAAGVGLATTRSVVTNCLLILVFDYFLAMLMFPAG
;
A
#
# COMPACT_ATOMS: atom_id res chain seq x y z
N MET A 1 4.47 -6.99 -13.57
CA MET A 1 4.47 -5.52 -13.37
C MET A 1 3.15 -4.88 -13.76
N ILE A 2 2.61 -5.09 -14.97
CA ILE A 2 1.33 -4.49 -15.41
C ILE A 2 0.16 -4.82 -14.46
N ARG A 3 -0.08 -6.12 -14.18
CA ARG A 3 -1.17 -6.57 -13.29
C ARG A 3 -1.09 -6.03 -11.86
N ILE A 4 0.12 -5.94 -11.32
CA ILE A 4 0.35 -5.46 -9.94
C ILE A 4 0.31 -3.92 -9.90
N GLY A 5 0.87 -3.28 -10.91
CA GLY A 5 1.09 -1.85 -11.02
C GLY A 5 -0.04 -1.09 -11.69
N VAL A 6 -0.06 -1.12 -13.03
CA VAL A 6 -0.93 -0.29 -13.88
C VAL A 6 -2.39 -0.53 -13.56
N ASP A 7 -2.78 -1.80 -13.45
CA ASP A 7 -4.17 -2.15 -13.22
C ASP A 7 -4.64 -1.61 -11.85
N SER A 8 -3.73 -1.49 -10.87
CA SER A 8 -3.98 -0.99 -9.52
C SER A 8 -4.21 0.52 -9.42
N LEU A 9 -3.77 1.30 -10.41
CA LEU A 9 -3.80 2.77 -10.36
C LEU A 9 -5.19 3.36 -10.11
N PRO A 10 -6.28 2.94 -10.79
CA PRO A 10 -7.60 3.55 -10.57
C PRO A 10 -8.12 3.33 -9.16
N LEU A 11 -7.89 2.14 -8.60
CA LEU A 11 -8.32 1.79 -7.24
C LEU A 11 -7.57 2.64 -6.20
N VAL A 12 -6.25 2.79 -6.39
CA VAL A 12 -5.40 3.59 -5.50
C VAL A 12 -5.70 5.08 -5.63
N ALA A 13 -6.00 5.57 -6.84
CA ALA A 13 -6.40 6.95 -7.05
C ALA A 13 -7.65 7.33 -6.26
N VAL A 14 -8.72 6.54 -6.37
CA VAL A 14 -9.99 6.82 -5.68
C VAL A 14 -9.80 6.74 -4.17
N THR A 15 -9.21 5.66 -3.67
CA THR A 15 -9.01 5.46 -2.22
C THR A 15 -8.13 6.55 -1.63
N SER A 16 -6.98 6.85 -2.25
CA SER A 16 -6.05 7.87 -1.76
C SER A 16 -6.65 9.27 -1.78
N LEU A 17 -7.40 9.63 -2.84
CA LEU A 17 -8.05 10.94 -2.96
C LEU A 17 -8.97 11.19 -1.77
N PHE A 18 -9.90 10.28 -1.52
CA PHE A 18 -10.87 10.42 -0.44
C PHE A 18 -10.21 10.34 0.94
N THR A 19 -9.19 9.50 1.12
CA THR A 19 -8.40 9.48 2.36
C THR A 19 -7.78 10.85 2.63
N GLY A 20 -7.15 11.47 1.65
CA GLY A 20 -6.53 12.79 1.80
C GLY A 20 -7.55 13.89 2.11
N MET A 21 -8.71 13.87 1.44
CA MET A 21 -9.81 14.81 1.72
C MET A 21 -10.33 14.66 3.15
N VAL A 22 -10.60 13.43 3.60
CA VAL A 22 -11.07 13.16 4.96
C VAL A 22 -10.02 13.56 5.99
N LEU A 23 -8.75 13.29 5.73
CA LEU A 23 -7.65 13.67 6.62
C LEU A 23 -7.58 15.18 6.82
N ALA A 24 -7.73 15.97 5.75
CA ALA A 24 -7.74 17.43 5.84
C ALA A 24 -8.89 17.96 6.70
N VAL A 25 -10.11 17.45 6.50
CA VAL A 25 -11.29 17.83 7.32
C VAL A 25 -11.09 17.43 8.78
N GLN A 26 -10.59 16.23 9.04
CA GLN A 26 -10.40 15.74 10.41
C GLN A 26 -9.28 16.50 11.14
N THR A 27 -8.20 16.81 10.44
CA THR A 27 -7.10 17.59 11.00
C THR A 27 -7.56 19.00 11.33
N SER A 28 -8.29 19.68 10.44
CA SER A 28 -8.80 21.02 10.74
C SER A 28 -9.74 21.01 11.94
N TYR A 29 -10.67 20.05 11.99
CA TYR A 29 -11.60 19.90 13.12
C TYR A 29 -10.89 19.74 14.47
N GLN A 30 -9.72 19.09 14.51
CA GLN A 30 -9.00 18.82 15.76
C GLN A 30 -8.12 19.98 16.23
N ILE A 31 -7.48 20.72 15.32
CA ILE A 31 -6.40 21.65 15.69
C ILE A 31 -6.57 23.10 15.21
N GLU A 32 -7.59 23.42 14.41
CA GLU A 32 -7.74 24.77 13.83
C GLU A 32 -7.93 25.88 14.88
N GLU A 33 -8.53 25.57 16.03
CA GLU A 33 -8.71 26.54 17.13
C GLU A 33 -7.43 26.80 17.94
N TYR A 34 -6.46 25.89 17.87
CA TYR A 34 -5.27 25.91 18.73
C TYR A 34 -4.01 26.36 18.00
N VAL A 35 -3.97 26.18 16.67
CA VAL A 35 -2.74 26.28 15.88
C VAL A 35 -3.02 26.92 14.52
N PRO A 36 -2.09 27.72 13.95
CA PRO A 36 -2.27 28.29 12.61
C PRO A 36 -2.53 27.21 11.53
N ARG A 37 -3.36 27.54 10.54
CA ARG A 37 -3.76 26.61 9.46
C ARG A 37 -2.59 26.02 8.66
N ILE A 38 -1.41 26.65 8.66
CA ILE A 38 -0.20 26.10 8.04
C ILE A 38 0.21 24.73 8.61
N PHE A 39 -0.08 24.49 9.89
CA PHE A 39 0.18 23.20 10.53
C PHE A 39 -0.81 22.12 10.09
N ILE A 40 -2.01 22.48 9.64
CA ILE A 40 -2.96 21.54 9.03
C ILE A 40 -2.36 20.99 7.73
N ALA A 41 -1.82 21.85 6.87
CA ALA A 41 -1.16 21.44 5.62
C ALA A 41 0.04 20.51 5.88
N ALA A 42 0.86 20.87 6.87
CA ALA A 42 1.99 20.05 7.31
C ALA A 42 1.55 18.66 7.82
N ALA A 43 0.54 18.62 8.68
CA ALA A 43 0.02 17.37 9.26
C ALA A 43 -0.58 16.46 8.17
N VAL A 44 -1.38 17.02 7.26
CA VAL A 44 -1.97 16.28 6.13
C VAL A 44 -0.88 15.65 5.28
N ALA A 45 0.11 16.43 4.85
CA ALA A 45 1.18 15.91 3.98
C ALA A 45 2.06 14.90 4.72
N LYS A 46 2.47 15.21 5.95
CA LYS A 46 3.36 14.34 6.72
C LYS A 46 2.67 13.02 7.04
N ALA A 47 1.49 13.04 7.65
CA ALA A 47 0.75 11.82 7.99
C ALA A 47 0.43 10.96 6.75
N THR A 48 0.19 11.59 5.59
CA THR A 48 0.03 10.87 4.32
C THR A 48 1.33 10.16 3.91
N ILE A 49 2.47 10.84 3.95
CA ILE A 49 3.74 10.29 3.45
C ILE A 49 4.27 9.18 4.36
N ILE A 50 4.24 9.36 5.68
CA ILE A 50 4.91 8.45 6.62
C ILE A 50 4.05 7.25 7.03
N GLU A 51 2.72 7.38 6.99
CA GLU A 51 1.80 6.38 7.53
C GLU A 51 0.67 6.02 6.56
N LEU A 52 -0.26 6.95 6.34
CA LEU A 52 -1.54 6.63 5.69
C LEU A 52 -1.36 6.19 4.24
N GLY A 53 -0.47 6.82 3.49
CA GLY A 53 -0.17 6.48 2.10
C GLY A 53 0.32 5.04 1.95
N PRO A 54 1.45 4.66 2.58
CA PRO A 54 1.96 3.29 2.56
C PRO A 54 0.93 2.25 3.06
N VAL A 55 0.30 2.50 4.22
CA VAL A 55 -0.56 1.51 4.89
C VAL A 55 -1.88 1.31 4.14
N ILE A 56 -2.58 2.38 3.77
CA ILE A 56 -3.89 2.25 3.08
C ILE A 56 -3.69 1.63 1.70
N THR A 57 -2.65 2.05 0.96
CA THR A 57 -2.32 1.42 -0.32
C THR A 57 -2.04 -0.07 -0.13
N ALA A 58 -1.26 -0.46 0.89
CA ALA A 58 -0.95 -1.86 1.15
C ALA A 58 -2.19 -2.69 1.49
N LEU A 59 -3.09 -2.18 2.33
CA LEU A 59 -4.33 -2.87 2.70
C LEU A 59 -5.28 -3.03 1.50
N VAL A 60 -5.39 -2.01 0.65
CA VAL A 60 -6.20 -2.08 -0.56
C VAL A 60 -5.61 -3.08 -1.57
N LEU A 61 -4.28 -3.08 -1.74
CA LEU A 61 -3.60 -4.00 -2.64
C LEU A 61 -3.48 -5.42 -2.10
N SER A 62 -3.54 -5.64 -0.79
CA SER A 62 -3.63 -7.00 -0.25
C SER A 62 -4.88 -7.72 -0.77
N GLY A 63 -6.01 -7.01 -0.77
CA GLY A 63 -7.29 -7.48 -1.28
C GLY A 63 -7.28 -7.75 -2.78
N ARG A 64 -6.64 -6.88 -3.56
CA ARG A 64 -6.61 -7.01 -5.03
C ARG A 64 -5.47 -7.90 -5.52
N VAL A 65 -4.24 -7.47 -5.27
CA VAL A 65 -3.02 -8.13 -5.78
C VAL A 65 -2.75 -9.41 -5.03
N GLY A 66 -2.84 -9.40 -3.69
CA GLY A 66 -2.63 -10.58 -2.86
C GLY A 66 -3.65 -11.68 -3.15
N ALA A 67 -4.93 -11.33 -3.35
CA ALA A 67 -5.95 -12.28 -3.78
C ALA A 67 -5.73 -12.78 -5.21
N SER A 68 -5.40 -11.89 -6.16
CA SER A 68 -5.18 -12.29 -7.55
C SER A 68 -4.01 -13.26 -7.69
N ILE A 69 -2.90 -13.03 -6.97
CA ILE A 69 -1.74 -13.94 -6.98
C ILE A 69 -2.12 -15.30 -6.38
N ALA A 70 -2.82 -15.30 -5.24
CA ALA A 70 -3.28 -16.54 -4.60
C ALA A 70 -4.26 -17.32 -5.48
N ALA A 71 -5.16 -16.63 -6.18
CA ALA A 71 -6.11 -17.24 -7.11
C ALA A 71 -5.39 -17.88 -8.30
N GLU A 72 -4.48 -17.15 -8.94
CA GLU A 72 -3.75 -17.60 -10.13
C GLU A 72 -2.89 -18.83 -9.81
N LEU A 73 -2.07 -18.76 -8.76
CA LEU A 73 -1.24 -19.89 -8.32
C LEU A 73 -2.09 -21.05 -7.80
N GLY A 74 -3.18 -20.76 -7.09
CA GLY A 74 -4.08 -21.79 -6.60
C GLY A 74 -4.75 -22.55 -7.73
N THR A 75 -5.18 -21.86 -8.79
CA THR A 75 -5.70 -22.49 -10.00
C THR A 75 -4.63 -23.35 -10.66
N MET A 76 -3.41 -22.82 -10.86
CA MET A 76 -2.29 -23.58 -11.43
C MET A 76 -1.96 -24.84 -10.63
N ARG A 77 -2.06 -24.78 -9.29
CA ARG A 77 -1.82 -25.95 -8.43
C ARG A 77 -2.93 -26.99 -8.58
N VAL A 78 -4.18 -26.57 -8.58
CA VAL A 78 -5.34 -27.47 -8.66
C VAL A 78 -5.50 -28.09 -10.05
N THR A 79 -5.03 -27.42 -11.10
CA THR A 79 -4.98 -27.96 -12.47
C THR A 79 -3.69 -28.72 -12.78
N GLU A 80 -2.89 -29.05 -11.76
CA GLU A 80 -1.63 -29.80 -11.87
C GLU A 80 -0.57 -29.14 -12.78
N GLN A 81 -0.73 -27.85 -13.13
CA GLN A 81 0.23 -27.13 -13.96
C GLN A 81 1.57 -26.92 -13.24
N ILE A 82 1.54 -26.78 -11.92
CA ILE A 82 2.77 -26.69 -11.11
C ILE A 82 3.49 -28.04 -11.08
N ASP A 83 2.76 -29.14 -10.95
CA ASP A 83 3.35 -30.48 -10.94
C ASP A 83 3.93 -30.83 -12.32
N ALA A 84 3.26 -30.39 -13.40
CA ALA A 84 3.79 -30.50 -14.76
C ALA A 84 5.15 -29.79 -14.92
N LEU A 85 5.31 -28.58 -14.36
CA LEU A 85 6.61 -27.87 -14.39
C LEU A 85 7.71 -28.65 -13.66
N GLU A 86 7.40 -29.24 -12.50
CA GLU A 86 8.36 -30.07 -11.75
C GLU A 86 8.78 -31.31 -12.54
N THR A 87 7.85 -31.96 -13.25
CA THR A 87 8.19 -33.11 -14.12
C THR A 87 9.04 -32.75 -15.34
N MET A 88 8.95 -31.49 -15.78
CA MET A 88 9.80 -30.92 -16.84
C MET A 88 11.16 -30.43 -16.32
N ALA A 89 11.51 -30.74 -15.07
CA ALA A 89 12.74 -30.32 -14.40
C ALA A 89 12.92 -28.79 -14.26
N PHE A 90 11.82 -28.03 -14.27
CA PHE A 90 11.84 -26.61 -13.90
C PHE A 90 11.61 -26.46 -12.40
N ASP A 91 12.32 -25.50 -11.77
CA ASP A 91 12.01 -25.06 -10.41
C ASP A 91 10.81 -24.09 -10.44
N PRO A 92 9.64 -24.49 -9.91
CA PRO A 92 8.46 -23.64 -9.90
C PRO A 92 8.64 -22.41 -9.01
N VAL A 93 9.49 -22.44 -7.99
CA VAL A 93 9.74 -21.27 -7.13
C VAL A 93 10.45 -20.19 -7.94
N GLN A 94 11.52 -20.57 -8.65
CA GLN A 94 12.24 -19.64 -9.52
C GLN A 94 11.40 -19.14 -10.69
N PHE A 95 10.57 -20.01 -11.27
CA PHE A 95 9.80 -19.65 -12.46
C PHE A 95 8.52 -18.85 -12.16
N LEU A 96 7.85 -19.14 -11.04
CA LEU A 96 6.54 -18.58 -10.71
C LEU A 96 6.61 -17.54 -9.57
N LEU A 97 7.33 -17.81 -8.49
CA LEU A 97 7.25 -17.00 -7.26
C LEU A 97 8.19 -15.80 -7.34
N LEU A 98 9.45 -16.01 -7.72
CA LEU A 98 10.48 -14.96 -7.79
C LEU A 98 10.07 -13.76 -8.66
N PRO A 99 9.57 -13.94 -9.91
CA PRO A 99 9.15 -12.81 -10.73
C PRO A 99 8.00 -12.00 -10.12
N ARG A 100 7.08 -12.68 -9.42
CA ARG A 100 5.94 -12.03 -8.74
C ARG A 100 6.40 -11.25 -7.52
N PHE A 101 7.31 -11.81 -6.73
CA PHE A 101 7.91 -11.15 -5.58
C PHE A 101 8.63 -9.86 -5.98
N PHE A 102 9.53 -9.92 -6.98
CA PHE A 102 10.22 -8.72 -7.47
C PHE A 102 9.27 -7.70 -8.08
N ALA A 103 8.23 -8.16 -8.80
CA ALA A 103 7.21 -7.25 -9.31
C ALA A 103 6.46 -6.52 -8.18
N GLY A 104 6.16 -7.17 -7.06
CA GLY A 104 5.58 -6.52 -5.88
C GLY A 104 6.54 -5.54 -5.21
N LEU A 105 7.77 -5.99 -4.98
CA LEU A 105 8.81 -5.20 -4.32
C LEU A 105 9.11 -3.90 -5.07
N VAL A 106 9.16 -3.93 -6.40
CA VAL A 106 9.44 -2.74 -7.23
C VAL A 106 8.19 -1.90 -7.48
N MET A 107 7.03 -2.51 -7.74
CA MET A 107 5.84 -1.73 -8.08
C MET A 107 5.18 -1.08 -6.87
N MET A 108 5.34 -1.64 -5.66
CA MET A 108 4.67 -1.11 -4.47
C MET A 108 5.11 0.32 -4.12
N PRO A 109 6.41 0.67 -4.07
CA PRO A 109 6.85 2.05 -3.87
C PRO A 109 6.34 3.02 -4.95
N VAL A 110 6.26 2.58 -6.20
CA VAL A 110 5.75 3.39 -7.32
C VAL A 110 4.28 3.72 -7.10
N ILE A 111 3.47 2.72 -6.72
CA ILE A 111 2.05 2.90 -6.48
C ILE A 111 1.81 3.76 -5.22
N VAL A 112 2.58 3.57 -4.15
CA VAL A 112 2.46 4.39 -2.93
C VAL A 112 2.81 5.84 -3.21
N THR A 113 3.86 6.09 -3.99
CA THR A 113 4.23 7.46 -4.39
C THR A 113 3.09 8.13 -5.16
N TYR A 114 2.51 7.42 -6.12
CA TYR A 114 1.34 7.88 -6.86
C TYR A 114 0.13 8.15 -5.94
N GLY A 115 -0.17 7.23 -5.02
CA GLY A 115 -1.24 7.38 -4.03
C GLY A 115 -1.02 8.60 -3.12
N CYS A 116 0.20 8.82 -2.63
CA CYS A 116 0.54 9.97 -1.81
C CYS A 116 0.32 11.29 -2.55
N LEU A 117 0.74 11.39 -3.82
CA LEU A 117 0.51 12.58 -4.63
C LEU A 117 -0.99 12.89 -4.77
N ILE A 118 -1.81 11.86 -4.98
CA ILE A 118 -3.26 12.02 -5.10
C ILE A 118 -3.89 12.39 -3.75
N ALA A 119 -3.51 11.72 -2.66
CA ALA A 119 -4.00 12.04 -1.34
C ALA A 119 -3.66 13.48 -0.93
N ILE A 120 -2.42 13.92 -1.16
CA ILE A 120 -2.01 15.30 -0.90
C ILE A 120 -2.82 16.28 -1.77
N SER A 121 -3.08 15.96 -3.04
CA SER A 121 -3.91 16.79 -3.91
C SER A 121 -5.36 16.91 -3.42
N GLY A 122 -5.93 15.81 -2.89
CA GLY A 122 -7.26 15.81 -2.27
C GLY A 122 -7.30 16.64 -0.99
N GLY A 123 -6.30 16.49 -0.13
CA GLY A 123 -6.15 17.31 1.07
C GLY A 123 -5.97 18.79 0.76
N TRP A 124 -5.15 19.11 -0.25
CA TRP A 124 -4.97 20.47 -0.77
C TRP A 124 -6.29 21.07 -1.24
N ALA A 125 -7.09 20.34 -2.02
CA ALA A 125 -8.38 20.82 -2.51
C ALA A 125 -9.33 21.17 -1.34
N VAL A 126 -9.37 20.35 -0.29
CA VAL A 126 -10.16 20.66 0.91
C VAL A 126 -9.61 21.89 1.63
N CYS A 127 -8.30 21.96 1.85
CA CYS A 127 -7.71 23.11 2.54
C CYS A 127 -7.95 24.43 1.79
N VAL A 128 -7.89 24.43 0.47
CA VAL A 128 -8.10 25.64 -0.33
C VAL A 128 -9.58 26.00 -0.44
N TYR A 129 -10.42 25.07 -0.90
CA TYR A 129 -11.80 25.39 -1.24
C TYR A 129 -12.74 25.38 -0.03
N TYR A 130 -12.50 24.53 0.96
CA TYR A 130 -13.38 24.41 2.13
C TYR A 130 -12.87 25.23 3.32
N LEU A 131 -11.57 25.16 3.63
CA LEU A 131 -11.01 25.91 4.76
C LEU A 131 -10.63 27.36 4.37
N GLY A 132 -10.63 27.72 3.09
CA GLY A 132 -10.26 29.07 2.64
C GLY A 132 -8.78 29.40 2.85
N MET A 133 -7.92 28.38 2.85
CA MET A 133 -6.46 28.55 2.89
C MET A 133 -5.93 28.95 1.51
N SER A 134 -4.91 29.81 1.44
CA SER A 134 -4.24 30.06 0.16
C SER A 134 -3.40 28.84 -0.26
N SER A 135 -3.34 28.57 -1.56
CA SER A 135 -2.48 27.49 -2.10
C SER A 135 -1.01 27.68 -1.73
N THR A 136 -0.55 28.93 -1.66
CA THR A 136 0.83 29.26 -1.26
C THR A 136 1.10 28.84 0.19
N ALA A 137 0.18 29.13 1.11
CA ALA A 137 0.33 28.76 2.51
C ALA A 137 0.33 27.23 2.69
N PHE A 138 -0.45 26.48 1.89
CA PHE A 138 -0.43 25.02 1.93
C PHE A 138 0.94 24.47 1.49
N LEU A 139 1.48 24.97 0.37
CA LEU A 139 2.79 24.56 -0.13
C LEU A 139 3.92 24.96 0.83
N GLU A 140 3.85 26.12 1.45
CA GLU A 140 4.82 26.57 2.46
C GLU A 140 4.79 25.65 3.69
N GLY A 141 3.60 25.31 4.20
CA GLY A 141 3.45 24.37 5.31
C GLY A 141 4.01 22.99 4.98
N MET A 142 3.76 22.48 3.78
CA MET A 142 4.40 21.24 3.32
C MET A 142 5.93 21.37 3.30
N ARG A 143 6.46 22.41 2.66
CA ARG A 143 7.91 22.58 2.46
C ARG A 143 8.66 22.78 3.77
N GLN A 144 8.04 23.41 4.76
CA GLN A 144 8.66 23.70 6.04
C GLN A 144 8.74 22.48 6.97
N PHE A 145 7.76 21.56 6.88
CA PHE A 145 7.60 20.50 7.88
C PHE A 145 7.77 19.06 7.34
N VAL A 146 7.80 18.88 6.02
CA VAL A 146 8.11 17.59 5.37
C VAL A 146 9.60 17.52 5.09
N TYR A 147 10.28 16.57 5.70
CA TYR A 147 11.71 16.34 5.53
C TYR A 147 11.96 15.21 4.52
N PRO A 148 13.14 15.18 3.86
CA PRO A 148 13.51 14.07 2.98
C PRO A 148 13.41 12.69 3.67
N TYR A 149 13.73 12.64 4.97
CA TYR A 149 13.60 11.42 5.79
C TYR A 149 12.17 10.87 5.79
N ASP A 150 11.16 11.73 5.85
CA ASP A 150 9.75 11.32 5.81
C ASP A 150 9.44 10.57 4.51
N ILE A 151 9.93 11.07 3.37
CA ILE A 151 9.73 10.43 2.06
C ILE A 151 10.45 9.07 1.99
N TYR A 152 11.72 9.01 2.40
CA TYR A 152 12.46 7.75 2.41
C TYR A 152 11.82 6.72 3.34
N SER A 153 11.26 7.17 4.47
CA SER A 153 10.62 6.27 5.42
C SER A 153 9.36 5.60 4.84
N GLY A 154 8.50 6.38 4.18
CA GLY A 154 7.31 5.85 3.53
C GLY A 154 7.65 4.92 2.36
N LEU A 155 8.69 5.24 1.58
CA LEU A 155 9.17 4.37 0.51
C LEU A 155 9.70 3.04 1.04
N PHE A 156 10.49 3.07 2.12
CA PHE A 156 11.01 1.86 2.75
C PHE A 156 9.89 0.95 3.26
N LYS A 157 8.89 1.50 3.96
CA LYS A 157 7.68 0.75 4.35
C LYS A 157 6.99 0.11 3.14
N SER A 158 6.89 0.86 2.03
CA SER A 158 6.27 0.37 0.79
C SER A 158 7.00 -0.84 0.20
N PHE A 159 8.34 -0.88 0.26
CA PHE A 159 9.11 -2.07 -0.17
C PHE A 159 8.76 -3.30 0.68
N VAL A 160 8.73 -3.14 2.01
CA VAL A 160 8.40 -4.23 2.94
C VAL A 160 6.98 -4.75 2.70
N PHE A 161 6.01 -3.84 2.53
CA PHE A 161 4.62 -4.22 2.26
C PHE A 161 4.46 -4.89 0.90
N GLY A 162 5.15 -4.42 -0.15
CA GLY A 162 5.12 -5.05 -1.47
C GLY A 162 5.67 -6.47 -1.47
N GLY A 163 6.78 -6.69 -0.76
CA GLY A 163 7.33 -8.03 -0.54
C GLY A 163 6.38 -8.92 0.25
N THR A 164 5.77 -8.40 1.31
CA THR A 164 4.82 -9.14 2.15
C THR A 164 3.60 -9.59 1.36
N ILE A 165 2.93 -8.67 0.65
CA ILE A 165 1.72 -8.94 -0.13
C ILE A 165 1.95 -10.07 -1.14
N THR A 166 3.06 -9.99 -1.86
CA THR A 166 3.38 -10.95 -2.91
C THR A 166 3.85 -12.28 -2.35
N MET A 167 4.66 -12.29 -1.29
CA MET A 167 5.14 -13.52 -0.65
C MET A 167 4.00 -14.32 -0.03
N VAL A 168 3.10 -13.66 0.70
CA VAL A 168 1.93 -14.30 1.32
C VAL A 168 0.95 -14.80 0.26
N GLY A 169 0.68 -13.99 -0.78
CA GLY A 169 -0.16 -14.42 -1.90
C GLY A 169 0.41 -15.64 -2.62
N CYS A 170 1.73 -15.66 -2.82
CA CYS A 170 2.43 -16.80 -3.39
C CYS A 170 2.31 -18.04 -2.51
N TYR A 171 2.55 -17.90 -1.20
CA TYR A 171 2.49 -19.00 -0.24
C TYR A 171 1.11 -19.68 -0.21
N TYR A 172 0.04 -18.90 -0.01
CA TYR A 172 -1.31 -19.47 0.07
C TYR A 172 -1.78 -20.02 -1.28
N GLY A 173 -1.43 -19.38 -2.39
CA GLY A 173 -1.75 -19.89 -3.73
C GLY A 173 -1.03 -21.20 -4.04
N PHE A 174 0.27 -21.26 -3.79
CA PHE A 174 1.08 -22.45 -4.05
C PHE A 174 0.65 -23.65 -3.19
N CYS A 175 0.20 -23.40 -1.96
CA CYS A 175 -0.29 -24.44 -1.05
C CYS A 175 -1.79 -24.73 -1.17
N ALA A 176 -2.50 -24.18 -2.18
CA ALA A 176 -3.92 -24.42 -2.35
C ALA A 176 -4.22 -25.91 -2.63
N ARG A 177 -5.36 -26.40 -2.11
CA ARG A 177 -5.82 -27.79 -2.24
C ARG A 177 -7.33 -27.82 -2.46
N LYS A 178 -7.92 -28.99 -2.74
CA LYS A 178 -9.38 -29.22 -2.75
C LYS A 178 -10.15 -28.45 -3.84
N GLY A 179 -9.64 -28.41 -5.06
CA GLY A 179 -10.41 -27.87 -6.20
C GLY A 179 -10.64 -26.35 -6.11
N ALA A 180 -11.65 -25.87 -6.84
CA ALA A 180 -12.01 -24.45 -6.87
C ALA A 180 -12.35 -23.86 -5.48
N ALA A 181 -12.97 -24.65 -4.59
CA ALA A 181 -13.32 -24.20 -3.25
C ALA A 181 -12.09 -23.82 -2.41
N GLY A 182 -10.99 -24.58 -2.52
CA GLY A 182 -9.78 -24.24 -1.78
C GLY A 182 -8.94 -23.15 -2.43
N VAL A 183 -9.11 -22.86 -3.73
CA VAL A 183 -8.59 -21.62 -4.33
C VAL A 183 -9.25 -20.41 -3.67
N GLY A 184 -10.59 -20.42 -3.51
CA GLY A 184 -11.31 -19.38 -2.77
C GLY A 184 -10.86 -19.26 -1.31
N LEU A 185 -10.61 -20.37 -0.63
CA LEU A 185 -10.08 -20.34 0.74
C LEU A 185 -8.67 -19.74 0.80
N ALA A 186 -7.80 -20.08 -0.16
CA ALA A 186 -6.45 -19.56 -0.25
C ALA A 186 -6.43 -18.06 -0.51
N THR A 187 -7.32 -17.55 -1.37
CA THR A 187 -7.44 -16.10 -1.61
C THR A 187 -7.88 -15.36 -0.36
N THR A 188 -8.92 -15.83 0.34
CA THR A 188 -9.36 -15.19 1.59
C THR A 188 -8.27 -15.21 2.65
N ARG A 189 -7.58 -16.34 2.84
CA ARG A 189 -6.47 -16.45 3.80
C ARG A 189 -5.30 -15.52 3.43
N SER A 190 -4.97 -15.41 2.15
CA SER A 190 -3.95 -14.47 1.66
C SER A 190 -4.27 -13.03 2.06
N VAL A 191 -5.51 -12.58 1.83
CA VAL A 191 -5.93 -11.21 2.16
C VAL A 191 -5.88 -10.97 3.67
N VAL A 192 -6.48 -11.85 4.47
CA VAL A 192 -6.53 -11.70 5.93
C VAL A 192 -5.11 -11.69 6.53
N THR A 193 -4.27 -12.64 6.15
CA THR A 193 -2.89 -12.72 6.65
C THR A 193 -2.08 -11.50 6.21
N ASN A 194 -2.25 -11.02 4.99
CA ASN A 194 -1.59 -9.80 4.53
C ASN A 194 -2.02 -8.58 5.36
N CYS A 195 -3.32 -8.38 5.59
CA CYS A 195 -3.80 -7.27 6.39
C CYS A 195 -3.19 -7.29 7.80
N LEU A 196 -3.13 -8.47 8.44
CA LEU A 196 -2.52 -8.61 9.76
C LEU A 196 -1.01 -8.32 9.72
N LEU A 197 -0.27 -8.89 8.78
CA LEU A 197 1.18 -8.69 8.67
C LEU A 197 1.54 -7.25 8.32
N ILE A 198 0.76 -6.58 7.46
CA ILE A 198 0.96 -5.16 7.14
C ILE A 198 0.84 -4.32 8.41
N LEU A 199 -0.21 -4.51 9.22
CA LEU A 199 -0.39 -3.75 10.46
C LEU A 199 0.71 -4.04 11.49
N VAL A 200 1.12 -5.31 11.63
CA VAL A 200 2.20 -5.70 12.54
C VAL A 200 3.53 -5.08 12.10
N PHE A 201 3.89 -5.21 10.82
CA PHE A 201 5.12 -4.62 10.29
C PHE A 201 5.08 -3.11 10.33
N ASP A 202 3.94 -2.49 10.08
CA ASP A 202 3.79 -1.04 10.18
C ASP A 202 4.15 -0.52 11.57
N TYR A 203 3.59 -1.13 12.63
CA TYR A 203 3.91 -0.77 14.01
C TYR A 203 5.41 -0.89 14.31
N PHE A 204 6.03 -2.03 13.98
CA PHE A 204 7.44 -2.26 14.27
C PHE A 204 8.36 -1.35 13.44
N LEU A 205 8.02 -1.09 12.18
CA LEU A 205 8.77 -0.16 11.34
C LEU A 205 8.63 1.28 11.85
N ALA A 206 7.42 1.70 12.23
CA ALA A 206 7.21 3.02 12.82
C ALA A 206 8.05 3.21 14.09
N MET A 207 8.04 2.22 15.00
CA MET A 207 8.84 2.26 16.23
C MET A 207 10.35 2.33 15.96
N LEU A 208 10.83 1.63 14.93
CA LEU A 208 12.25 1.59 14.56
C LEU A 208 12.71 2.88 13.85
N MET A 209 11.84 3.47 13.02
CA MET A 209 12.17 4.63 12.19
C MET A 209 11.90 5.96 12.88
N PHE A 210 10.93 6.02 13.78
CA PHE A 210 10.58 7.21 14.55
C PHE A 210 10.76 6.95 16.06
N PRO A 211 11.99 6.68 16.53
CA PRO A 211 12.24 6.47 17.94
C PRO A 211 11.88 7.75 18.73
N ALA A 212 11.06 7.59 19.76
CA ALA A 212 10.80 8.64 20.73
C ALA A 212 12.02 8.75 21.67
N GLY A 213 12.95 9.66 21.35
CA GLY A 213 14.18 9.90 22.09
C GLY A 213 14.75 11.27 21.79
#